data_AF-A0A4Q3BR00-F1
#
_entry.id   AF-A0A4Q3BR00-F1
#
_cell.length_a   1.000
_cell.length_b   1.000
_cell.length_c   1.000
_cell.angle_alpha   90.00
_cell.angle_beta   90.00
_cell.angle_gamma   90.00
#
_symmetry.space_group_name_H-M   'P 1'
#
loop_
_entity.id
_entity.type
_entity.pdbx_description
1 polymer ?
#
loop_
_entity_poly.entity_id
_entity_poly.type
_entity_poly.pdbx_seq_one_letter_code
_entity_poly.pdbx_strand_id
1 'polypeptide(L)'
;MNKPKIIFRADGNSQIGLGHLIRALSMVSMLKNDYDCAFAIQEPTDAIKNIILSECDEIIELPTTNDLLPEAQFLAILEADCYVLDGYHFDLPYMQVLKNAFKKLVFIDDIFNKQFVADVVINPAGGIDENKYQIEPNTKLFTGPQYAILREAFLEASIYEKEVKSQPENFLVCLGGADPENKTIEVVNRLLEI
;
A
#
# COMPACT_ATOMS: atom_id res chain seq x y z
N MET A 1 18.22 -22.26 -2.35
CA MET A 1 18.51 -21.22 -1.33
C MET A 1 17.16 -20.69 -0.88
N ASN A 2 16.96 -20.43 0.42
CA ASN A 2 15.73 -19.76 0.86
C ASN A 2 15.67 -18.36 0.24
N LYS A 3 14.49 -17.96 -0.24
CA LYS A 3 14.27 -16.59 -0.68
C LYS A 3 14.29 -15.67 0.56
N PRO A 4 14.76 -14.41 0.45
CA PRO A 4 14.62 -13.46 1.55
C PRO A 4 13.15 -13.20 1.85
N LYS A 5 12.79 -12.99 3.12
CA LYS A 5 11.41 -12.79 3.55
C LYS A 5 11.06 -11.31 3.66
N ILE A 6 9.94 -10.90 3.06
CA ILE A 6 9.37 -9.55 3.15
C ILE A 6 8.02 -9.63 3.86
N ILE A 7 7.85 -8.79 4.89
CA ILE A 7 6.55 -8.62 5.56
C ILE A 7 5.95 -7.28 5.15
N PHE A 8 4.76 -7.34 4.55
CA PHE A 8 3.96 -6.18 4.20
C PHE A 8 2.98 -5.89 5.33
N ARG A 9 2.82 -4.63 5.70
CA ARG A 9 1.86 -4.20 6.73
C ARG A 9 1.04 -3.03 6.20
N ALA A 10 -0.23 -3.31 5.95
CA ALA A 10 -1.22 -2.32 5.54
C ALA A 10 -2.60 -2.76 6.02
N ASP A 11 -3.51 -1.79 6.18
CA ASP A 11 -4.92 -2.07 6.47
C ASP A 11 -5.81 -1.67 5.30
N GLY A 12 -6.94 -2.34 5.20
CA GLY A 12 -7.99 -1.96 4.27
C GLY A 12 -9.33 -2.59 4.67
N ASN A 13 -10.38 -1.78 4.64
CA ASN A 13 -11.74 -2.24 4.95
C ASN A 13 -12.79 -1.32 4.28
N SER A 14 -14.06 -1.61 4.52
CA SER A 14 -15.19 -0.87 3.95
C SER A 14 -15.35 0.56 4.49
N GLN A 15 -14.62 0.95 5.52
CA GLN A 15 -14.65 2.29 6.11
C GLN A 15 -13.48 3.15 5.65
N ILE A 16 -12.25 2.65 5.75
CA ILE A 16 -11.03 3.41 5.40
C ILE A 16 -10.66 3.28 3.91
N GLY A 17 -11.32 2.38 3.18
CA GLY A 17 -10.97 2.04 1.80
C GLY A 17 -9.98 0.88 1.71
N LEU A 18 -9.74 0.45 0.47
CA LEU A 18 -8.85 -0.67 0.14
C LEU A 18 -7.55 -0.21 -0.53
N GLY A 19 -7.28 1.11 -0.56
CA GLY A 19 -6.14 1.69 -1.29
C GLY A 19 -4.80 1.12 -0.85
N HIS A 20 -4.47 1.24 0.44
CA HIS A 20 -3.23 0.73 1.03
C HIS A 20 -3.09 -0.79 0.84
N LEU A 21 -4.15 -1.56 1.13
CA LEU A 21 -4.18 -3.01 0.93
C LEU A 21 -3.87 -3.40 -0.52
N ILE A 22 -4.58 -2.85 -1.49
CA ILE A 22 -4.41 -3.21 -2.91
C ILE A 22 -3.05 -2.74 -3.43
N ARG A 23 -2.55 -1.58 -2.99
CA ARG A 23 -1.23 -1.07 -3.36
C ARG A 23 -0.11 -1.98 -2.82
N ALA A 24 -0.18 -2.36 -1.54
CA ALA A 24 0.75 -3.32 -0.95
C ALA A 24 0.70 -4.69 -1.65
N LEU A 25 -0.49 -5.22 -1.94
CA LEU A 25 -0.64 -6.48 -2.69
C LEU A 25 -0.14 -6.40 -4.13
N SER A 26 -0.26 -5.24 -4.78
CA SER A 26 0.33 -5.03 -6.10
C SER A 26 1.84 -5.18 -6.04
N MET A 27 2.47 -4.64 -4.99
CA MET A 27 3.91 -4.80 -4.76
C MET A 27 4.30 -6.23 -4.39
N VAL A 28 3.47 -6.96 -3.63
CA VAL A 28 3.64 -8.41 -3.40
C VAL A 28 3.68 -9.15 -4.75
N SER A 29 2.73 -8.88 -5.64
CA SER A 29 2.64 -9.53 -6.94
C SER A 29 3.89 -9.31 -7.80
N MET A 30 4.50 -8.11 -7.71
CA MET A 30 5.77 -7.77 -8.38
C MET A 30 6.98 -8.52 -7.81
N LEU A 31 6.93 -8.98 -6.56
CA LEU A 31 8.10 -9.47 -5.81
C LEU A 31 8.04 -10.96 -5.45
N LYS A 32 6.86 -11.60 -5.46
CA LYS A 32 6.64 -13.00 -5.02
C LYS A 32 7.50 -14.06 -5.73
N ASN A 33 7.99 -13.76 -6.94
CA ASN A 33 8.88 -14.67 -7.67
C ASN A 33 10.29 -14.71 -7.08
N ASP A 34 10.75 -13.63 -6.45
CA ASP A 34 12.12 -13.48 -5.92
C ASP A 34 12.19 -13.51 -4.38
N TYR A 35 11.06 -13.25 -3.71
CA TYR A 35 10.97 -13.13 -2.25
C TYR A 35 9.85 -13.99 -1.67
N ASP A 36 10.02 -14.44 -0.43
CA ASP A 36 8.92 -15.03 0.35
C ASP A 36 8.13 -13.88 1.00
N CYS A 37 6.84 -13.76 0.67
CA CYS A 37 6.02 -12.64 1.10
C CYS A 37 5.00 -13.08 2.16
N ALA A 38 4.89 -12.29 3.22
CA ALA A 38 3.81 -12.40 4.22
C ALA A 38 3.10 -11.05 4.36
N PHE A 39 1.82 -11.10 4.71
CA PHE A 39 0.99 -9.89 4.83
C PHE A 39 0.38 -9.78 6.23
N ALA A 40 0.76 -8.74 6.95
CA ALA A 40 0.24 -8.40 8.27
C ALA A 40 -0.90 -7.39 8.16
N ILE A 41 -2.02 -7.67 8.84
CA ILE A 41 -3.24 -6.86 8.76
C ILE A 41 -4.06 -6.99 10.05
N GLN A 42 -4.67 -5.90 10.51
CA GLN A 42 -5.57 -5.93 11.67
C GLN A 42 -6.95 -6.46 11.27
N GLU A 43 -7.42 -7.47 12.01
CA GLU A 43 -8.78 -8.02 11.96
C GLU A 43 -9.40 -8.11 10.53
N PRO A 44 -8.74 -8.77 9.57
CA PRO A 44 -9.26 -8.86 8.21
C PRO A 44 -10.54 -9.70 8.17
N THR A 45 -11.52 -9.28 7.38
CA THR A 45 -12.68 -10.13 7.05
C THR A 45 -12.26 -11.30 6.15
N ASP A 46 -13.05 -12.37 6.08
CA ASP A 46 -12.75 -13.51 5.21
C ASP A 46 -12.59 -13.10 3.73
N ALA A 47 -13.36 -12.10 3.27
CA ALA A 47 -13.22 -11.56 1.93
C ALA A 47 -11.84 -10.92 1.71
N ILE A 48 -11.33 -10.17 2.70
CA ILE A 48 -10.00 -9.56 2.65
C ILE A 48 -8.91 -10.64 2.72
N LYS A 49 -9.07 -11.66 3.58
CA LYS A 49 -8.16 -12.80 3.63
C LYS A 49 -8.05 -13.50 2.28
N ASN A 50 -9.19 -13.74 1.61
CA ASN A 50 -9.20 -14.36 0.28
C ASN A 50 -8.47 -13.51 -0.78
N ILE A 51 -8.60 -12.18 -0.73
CA ILE A 51 -7.88 -11.25 -1.61
C ILE A 51 -6.37 -11.28 -1.34
N ILE A 52 -5.96 -11.36 -0.08
CA ILE A 52 -4.54 -11.45 0.26
C ILE A 52 -3.98 -12.80 -0.19
N LEU A 53 -4.68 -13.91 0.09
CA LEU A 53 -4.25 -15.28 -0.27
C LEU A 53 -4.20 -15.54 -1.78
N SER A 54 -4.81 -14.68 -2.61
CA SER A 54 -4.63 -14.79 -4.07
C SER A 54 -3.26 -14.28 -4.55
N GLU A 55 -2.53 -13.53 -3.73
CA GLU A 55 -1.23 -12.94 -4.08
C GLU A 55 -0.10 -13.32 -3.13
N CYS A 56 -0.42 -13.63 -1.86
CA CYS A 56 0.51 -13.81 -0.77
C CYS A 56 0.25 -15.13 -0.04
N ASP A 57 1.28 -15.93 0.19
CA ASP A 57 1.13 -17.28 0.76
C ASP A 57 0.90 -17.29 2.29
N GLU A 58 1.26 -16.20 2.97
CA GLU A 58 1.19 -16.10 4.44
C GLU A 58 0.42 -14.84 4.87
N ILE A 59 -0.51 -15.01 5.82
CA ILE A 59 -1.23 -13.93 6.50
C ILE A 59 -0.84 -13.92 7.97
N ILE A 60 -0.50 -12.75 8.48
CA ILE A 60 -0.26 -12.48 9.90
C ILE A 60 -1.43 -11.64 10.39
N GLU A 61 -2.41 -12.29 11.01
CA GLU A 61 -3.56 -11.59 11.59
C GLU A 61 -3.14 -10.89 12.89
N LEU A 62 -3.35 -9.58 12.94
CA LEU A 62 -3.04 -8.74 14.08
C LEU A 62 -4.33 -8.37 14.83
N PRO A 63 -4.28 -8.23 16.16
CA PRO A 63 -5.41 -7.70 16.92
C PRO A 63 -5.64 -6.23 16.57
N THR A 64 -6.91 -5.82 16.50
CA THR A 64 -7.25 -4.39 16.36
C THR A 64 -6.73 -3.61 17.55
N THR A 65 -5.92 -2.59 17.29
CA THR A 65 -5.35 -1.74 18.33
C THR A 65 -5.13 -0.31 17.84
N ASN A 66 -5.38 0.63 18.75
CA ASN A 66 -4.95 2.03 18.59
C ASN A 66 -3.57 2.28 19.21
N ASP A 67 -3.10 1.37 20.07
CA ASP A 67 -1.73 1.37 20.57
C ASP A 67 -0.88 0.50 19.65
N LEU A 68 -0.16 1.16 18.74
CA LEU A 68 0.62 0.52 17.70
C LEU A 68 2.00 0.06 18.20
N LEU A 69 2.45 0.52 19.38
CA LEU A 69 3.78 0.20 19.86
C LEU A 69 3.93 -1.30 20.22
N PRO A 70 2.98 -1.95 20.93
CA PRO A 70 2.99 -3.39 21.12
C PRO A 70 2.94 -4.18 19.81
N GLU A 71 2.20 -3.69 18.81
CA GLU A 71 2.17 -4.30 17.47
C GLU A 71 3.56 -4.25 16.83
N ALA A 72 4.22 -3.08 16.84
CA ALA A 72 5.57 -2.95 16.32
C ALA A 72 6.57 -3.87 17.03
N GLN A 73 6.45 -4.02 18.36
CA GLN A 73 7.30 -4.91 19.16
C GLN A 73 7.07 -6.38 18.81
N PHE A 74 5.82 -6.78 18.57
CA PHE A 74 5.50 -8.12 18.11
C PHE A 74 6.06 -8.38 16.70
N LEU A 75 5.89 -7.44 15.77
CA LEU A 75 6.47 -7.56 14.43
C LEU A 75 8.00 -7.58 14.48
N ALA A 76 8.63 -6.82 15.37
CA ALA A 76 10.09 -6.78 15.56
C ALA A 76 10.76 -8.10 15.92
N ILE A 77 10.00 -9.09 16.42
CA ILE A 77 10.54 -10.42 16.76
C ILE A 77 10.25 -11.49 15.70
N LEU A 78 9.51 -11.15 14.64
CA LEU A 78 9.26 -12.07 13.53
C LEU A 78 10.50 -12.19 12.64
N GLU A 79 10.69 -13.36 12.04
CA GLU A 79 11.76 -13.57 11.06
C GLU A 79 11.40 -12.87 9.74
N ALA A 80 12.16 -11.84 9.39
CA ALA A 80 12.05 -11.12 8.12
C ALA A 80 13.36 -10.44 7.75
N ASP A 81 13.61 -10.26 6.45
CA ASP A 81 14.71 -9.47 5.93
C ASP A 81 14.32 -8.01 5.67
N CYS A 82 13.03 -7.77 5.39
CA CYS A 82 12.48 -6.46 5.07
C CYS A 82 11.04 -6.29 5.55
N TYR A 83 10.71 -5.08 5.98
CA TYR A 83 9.33 -4.63 6.20
C TYR A 83 8.92 -3.56 5.20
N VAL A 84 7.67 -3.62 4.76
CA VAL A 84 7.03 -2.64 3.88
C VAL A 84 5.79 -2.12 4.56
N LEU A 85 5.78 -0.83 4.90
CA LEU A 85 4.65 -0.17 5.56
C LEU A 85 3.86 0.67 4.56
N ASP A 86 2.53 0.57 4.61
CA ASP A 86 1.64 1.42 3.84
C ASP A 86 0.42 1.83 4.67
N GLY A 87 0.42 3.06 5.18
CA GLY A 87 -0.67 3.56 6.02
C GLY A 87 -0.34 4.82 6.80
N TYR A 88 -1.34 5.66 7.01
CA TYR A 88 -1.18 6.94 7.71
C TYR A 88 -0.94 6.82 9.22
N HIS A 89 -1.31 5.70 9.83
CA HIS A 89 -1.27 5.53 11.28
C HIS A 89 0.12 5.15 11.81
N PHE A 90 1.04 4.66 10.96
CA PHE A 90 2.41 4.35 11.38
C PHE A 90 3.15 5.64 11.77
N ASP A 91 3.48 5.75 13.04
CA ASP A 91 4.13 6.91 13.64
C ASP A 91 5.64 6.68 13.84
N LEU A 92 6.32 7.70 14.35
CA LEU A 92 7.77 7.66 14.56
C LEU A 92 8.18 6.52 15.52
N PRO A 93 7.56 6.33 16.70
CA PRO A 93 7.82 5.17 17.55
C PRO A 93 7.69 3.82 16.83
N TYR A 94 6.63 3.63 16.04
CA TYR A 94 6.40 2.40 15.28
C TYR A 94 7.54 2.11 14.31
N MET A 95 7.87 3.11 13.49
CA MET A 95 8.95 3.01 12.50
C MET A 95 10.31 2.76 13.16
N GLN A 96 10.59 3.40 14.29
CA GLN A 96 11.86 3.25 15.00
C GLN A 96 12.04 1.83 15.57
N VAL A 97 10.98 1.22 16.12
CA VAL A 97 11.03 -0.15 16.63
C VAL A 97 11.40 -1.12 15.50
N LEU A 98 10.73 -1.03 14.35
CA LEU A 98 11.02 -1.90 13.21
C LEU A 98 12.40 -1.60 12.61
N LYS A 99 12.80 -0.33 12.49
CA LYS A 99 14.11 0.05 11.95
C LYS A 99 15.28 -0.49 12.80
N ASN A 100 15.10 -0.56 14.12
CA ASN A 100 16.12 -1.07 15.03
C ASN A 100 16.23 -2.61 14.99
N ALA A 101 15.14 -3.30 14.67
CA ALA A 101 15.09 -4.76 14.58
C ALA A 101 15.58 -5.30 13.24
N PHE A 102 15.35 -4.56 12.13
CA PHE A 102 15.54 -5.07 10.78
C PHE A 102 16.54 -4.29 9.94
N LYS A 103 17.12 -5.00 8.97
CA LYS A 103 18.10 -4.43 8.03
C LYS A 103 17.47 -3.46 7.04
N LYS A 104 16.20 -3.67 6.68
CA LYS A 104 15.49 -2.90 5.65
C LYS A 104 14.06 -2.58 6.04
N LEU A 105 13.75 -1.29 6.08
CA LEU A 105 12.40 -0.76 6.25
C LEU A 105 12.06 0.11 5.03
N VAL A 106 10.97 -0.20 4.36
CA VAL A 106 10.41 0.53 3.22
C VAL A 106 9.07 1.13 3.64
N PHE A 107 8.83 2.39 3.26
CA PHE A 107 7.57 3.07 3.51
C PHE A 107 6.94 3.52 2.19
N ILE A 108 5.66 3.24 1.99
CA ILE A 108 4.87 3.77 0.88
C ILE A 108 4.10 4.99 1.39
N ASP A 109 4.32 6.14 0.76
CA ASP A 109 3.74 7.42 1.14
C ASP A 109 3.06 8.10 -0.05
N ASP A 110 2.15 9.02 0.23
CA ASP A 110 1.47 9.85 -0.75
C ASP A 110 1.24 11.31 -0.27
N ILE A 111 1.56 11.65 0.99
CA ILE A 111 1.24 12.97 1.57
C ILE A 111 2.38 13.68 2.32
N PHE A 112 3.53 13.01 2.59
CA PHE A 112 4.74 13.58 3.19
C PHE A 112 4.52 14.40 4.49
N ASN A 113 3.57 13.98 5.33
CA ASN A 113 3.08 14.79 6.46
C ASN A 113 3.74 14.50 7.83
N LYS A 114 4.86 13.76 7.84
CA LYS A 114 5.53 13.29 9.07
C LYS A 114 7.02 13.10 8.87
N GLN A 115 7.73 12.87 9.97
CA GLN A 115 9.10 12.35 9.93
C GLN A 115 9.08 10.85 9.60
N PHE A 116 9.87 10.45 8.61
CA PHE A 116 10.03 9.06 8.21
C PHE A 116 11.36 8.49 8.72
N VAL A 117 11.27 7.36 9.41
CA VAL A 117 12.42 6.53 9.78
C VAL A 117 12.33 5.26 8.96
N ALA A 118 13.01 5.25 7.80
CA ALA A 118 13.02 4.14 6.87
C ALA A 118 14.31 4.12 6.04
N ASP A 119 14.71 2.97 5.50
CA ASP A 119 15.79 2.91 4.51
C ASP A 119 15.34 3.49 3.16
N VAL A 120 14.06 3.31 2.83
CA VAL A 120 13.46 3.73 1.57
C VAL A 120 12.07 4.31 1.83
N VAL A 121 11.76 5.42 1.17
CA VAL A 121 10.38 5.92 1.04
C VAL A 121 10.04 6.01 -0.44
N ILE A 122 8.90 5.42 -0.82
CA ILE A 122 8.36 5.42 -2.17
C ILE A 122 7.12 6.30 -2.18
N ASN A 123 7.11 7.35 -2.99
CA ASN A 123 5.92 8.16 -3.22
C ASN A 123 5.62 8.26 -4.72
N PRO A 124 4.65 7.51 -5.25
CA PRO A 124 4.37 7.48 -6.68
C PRO A 124 3.63 8.73 -7.19
N ALA A 125 3.23 9.66 -6.31
CA ALA A 125 2.50 10.85 -6.71
C ALA A 125 3.33 11.78 -7.60
N GLY A 126 2.67 12.43 -8.57
CA GLY A 126 3.29 13.42 -9.43
C GLY A 126 3.44 14.78 -8.76
N GLY A 127 4.50 15.53 -9.11
CA GLY A 127 4.70 16.90 -8.64
C GLY A 127 5.18 17.00 -7.19
N ILE A 128 5.81 15.95 -6.66
CA ILE A 128 6.37 15.94 -5.30
C ILE A 128 7.62 16.83 -5.23
N ASP A 129 7.66 17.69 -4.21
CA ASP A 129 8.85 18.45 -3.83
C ASP A 129 9.57 17.69 -2.72
N GLU A 130 10.67 17.01 -3.08
CA GLU A 130 11.44 16.17 -2.15
C GLU A 130 11.97 16.94 -0.94
N ASN A 131 12.13 18.27 -1.04
CA ASN A 131 12.60 19.09 0.09
C ASN A 131 11.60 19.17 1.24
N LYS A 132 10.34 18.77 1.03
CA LYS A 132 9.32 18.74 2.09
C LYS A 132 9.41 17.51 2.98
N TYR A 133 10.16 16.48 2.56
CA TYR A 133 10.34 15.27 3.36
C TYR A 133 11.22 15.53 4.57
N GLN A 134 10.76 15.04 5.72
CA GLN A 134 11.57 14.91 6.93
C GLN A 134 12.03 13.46 7.01
N ILE A 135 13.29 13.20 6.65
CA ILE A 135 13.86 11.85 6.54
C ILE A 135 15.22 11.75 7.24
N GLU A 136 15.63 10.53 7.56
CA GLU A 136 16.97 10.26 8.06
C GLU A 136 18.02 10.46 6.95
N PRO A 137 19.28 10.85 7.28
CA PRO A 137 20.32 11.12 6.27
C PRO A 137 20.61 9.99 5.28
N ASN A 138 20.31 8.74 5.64
CA ASN A 138 20.55 7.56 4.80
C ASN A 138 19.29 7.02 4.11
N THR A 139 18.15 7.70 4.27
CA THR A 139 16.89 7.32 3.60
C THR A 139 16.97 7.65 2.13
N LYS A 140 16.59 6.71 1.27
CA LYS A 140 16.44 6.94 -0.17
C LYS A 140 15.00 7.28 -0.50
N LEU A 141 14.79 8.37 -1.24
CA LEU A 141 13.50 8.74 -1.79
C LEU A 141 13.37 8.24 -3.22
N PHE A 142 12.21 7.64 -3.53
CA PHE A 142 11.80 7.30 -4.88
C PHE A 142 10.46 7.98 -5.16
N THR A 143 10.51 9.16 -5.78
CA THR A 143 9.31 9.98 -6.02
C THR A 143 8.92 10.08 -7.49
N GLY A 144 7.62 10.15 -7.74
CA GLY A 144 7.05 10.37 -9.07
C GLY A 144 6.45 9.11 -9.73
N PRO A 145 5.70 9.30 -10.83
CA PRO A 145 4.92 8.23 -11.47
C PRO A 145 5.76 7.05 -11.99
N GLN A 146 7.06 7.22 -12.21
CA GLN A 146 7.98 6.15 -12.59
C GLN A 146 8.16 5.08 -11.51
N TYR A 147 7.75 5.37 -10.26
CA TYR A 147 7.72 4.42 -9.15
C TYR A 147 6.29 3.98 -8.80
N ALA A 148 5.34 4.14 -9.72
CA ALA A 148 3.97 3.68 -9.52
C ALA A 148 3.92 2.17 -9.29
N ILE A 149 3.24 1.77 -8.22
CA ILE A 149 3.00 0.38 -7.85
C ILE A 149 1.63 -0.01 -8.43
N LEU A 150 1.65 -0.80 -9.50
CA LEU A 150 0.45 -1.13 -10.28
C LEU A 150 0.19 -2.64 -10.28
N ARG A 151 -1.09 -3.03 -10.26
CA ARG A 151 -1.50 -4.42 -10.49
C ARG A 151 -1.13 -4.87 -11.89
N GLU A 152 -0.82 -6.16 -12.05
CA GLU A 152 -0.47 -6.79 -13.32
C GLU A 152 -1.45 -6.46 -14.44
N ALA A 153 -2.76 -6.49 -14.18
CA ALA A 153 -3.78 -6.14 -15.17
C ALA A 153 -3.63 -4.73 -15.77
N PHE A 154 -3.13 -3.74 -15.02
CA PHE A 154 -2.85 -2.41 -15.56
C PHE A 154 -1.59 -2.40 -16.41
N LEU A 155 -0.58 -3.18 -16.03
CA LEU A 155 0.65 -3.34 -16.80
C LEU A 155 0.36 -4.05 -18.13
N GLU A 156 -0.40 -5.14 -18.11
CA GLU A 156 -0.86 -5.85 -19.31
C GLU A 156 -1.70 -4.95 -20.22
N ALA A 157 -2.64 -4.20 -19.63
CA ALA A 157 -3.49 -3.28 -20.38
C ALA A 157 -2.70 -2.14 -21.03
N SER A 158 -1.54 -1.76 -20.48
CA SER A 158 -0.69 -0.68 -21.02
C SER A 158 0.01 -1.04 -22.33
N ILE A 159 0.11 -2.34 -22.66
CA ILE A 159 0.74 -2.84 -23.88
C ILE A 159 -0.14 -2.56 -25.12
N TYR A 160 -1.45 -2.42 -24.92
CA TYR A 160 -2.41 -2.21 -25.99
C TYR A 160 -2.64 -0.72 -26.22
N GLU A 161 -2.50 -0.28 -27.47
CA GLU A 161 -3.01 1.03 -27.88
C GLU A 161 -4.54 1.02 -27.85
N LYS A 162 -5.10 2.00 -27.15
CA LYS A 162 -6.55 2.21 -27.12
C LYS A 162 -6.91 3.35 -28.06
N GLU A 163 -7.86 3.09 -28.94
CA GLU A 163 -8.49 4.16 -29.70
C GLU A 163 -9.30 5.04 -28.75
N VAL A 164 -8.86 6.28 -28.57
CA VAL A 164 -9.58 7.27 -27.77
C VAL A 164 -10.69 7.85 -28.66
N LYS A 165 -11.92 7.36 -28.45
CA LYS A 165 -13.09 7.94 -29.12
C LYS A 165 -13.22 9.42 -28.73
N SER A 166 -13.43 10.29 -29.72
CA SER A 166 -13.70 11.72 -29.49
C SER A 166 -15.00 11.98 -28.74
N GLN A 167 -15.94 11.04 -28.80
CA GLN A 167 -17.21 11.05 -28.07
C GLN A 167 -17.37 9.72 -27.32
N PRO A 168 -17.11 9.68 -26.01
CA PRO A 168 -17.29 8.46 -25.22
C PRO A 168 -18.79 8.17 -25.03
N GLU A 169 -19.19 6.93 -25.29
CA GLU A 169 -20.58 6.45 -25.09
C GLU A 169 -20.78 5.81 -23.70
N ASN A 170 -19.68 5.44 -23.04
CA ASN A 170 -19.68 4.74 -21.76
C ASN A 170 -18.75 5.45 -20.78
N PHE A 171 -19.21 5.59 -19.54
CA PHE A 171 -18.45 6.20 -18.45
C PHE A 171 -18.20 5.16 -17.35
N LEU A 172 -16.95 5.08 -16.90
CA LEU A 172 -16.61 4.36 -15.68
C LEU A 172 -16.59 5.38 -14.53
N VAL A 173 -17.47 5.18 -13.54
CA VAL A 173 -17.43 5.93 -12.27
C VAL A 173 -16.83 5.01 -11.21
N CYS A 174 -15.70 5.43 -10.62
CA CYS A 174 -15.02 4.70 -9.57
C CYS A 174 -14.42 5.70 -8.58
N LEU A 175 -14.89 5.70 -7.33
CA LEU A 175 -14.43 6.59 -6.27
C LEU A 175 -13.51 5.89 -5.25
N GLY A 176 -13.03 4.69 -5.58
CA GLY A 176 -12.13 3.91 -4.75
C GLY A 176 -12.71 2.57 -4.31
N GLY A 177 -12.05 1.93 -3.34
CA GLY A 177 -12.43 0.59 -2.84
C GLY A 177 -13.52 0.60 -1.75
N ALA A 178 -13.91 1.78 -1.27
CA ALA A 178 -15.02 1.96 -0.35
C ALA A 178 -15.83 3.21 -0.74
N ASP A 179 -17.12 3.20 -0.43
CA ASP A 179 -18.03 4.32 -0.66
C ASP A 179 -18.99 4.48 0.53
N PRO A 180 -18.47 4.77 1.74
CA PRO A 180 -19.29 4.82 2.96
C PRO A 180 -20.38 5.90 2.91
N GLU A 181 -20.16 6.95 2.12
CA GLU A 181 -21.07 8.08 1.94
C GLU A 181 -21.99 7.96 0.71
N ASN A 182 -21.91 6.84 -0.03
CA ASN A 182 -22.66 6.64 -1.29
C ASN A 182 -22.47 7.80 -2.29
N LYS A 183 -21.24 8.31 -2.42
CA LYS A 183 -20.89 9.36 -3.39
C LYS A 183 -20.94 8.87 -4.82
N THR A 184 -20.77 7.56 -5.07
CA THR A 184 -20.83 7.01 -6.43
C THR A 184 -22.21 7.23 -7.03
N ILE A 185 -23.29 6.97 -6.28
CA ILE A 185 -24.65 7.19 -6.79
C ILE A 185 -24.97 8.67 -6.96
N GLU A 186 -24.43 9.54 -6.10
CA GLU A 186 -24.55 10.99 -6.26
C GLU A 186 -23.93 11.46 -7.59
N VAL A 187 -22.71 11.01 -7.89
CA VAL A 187 -22.01 11.33 -9.15
C VAL A 187 -22.74 10.75 -10.35
N VAL A 188 -23.20 9.49 -10.29
CA VAL A 188 -23.93 8.86 -11.39
C VAL A 188 -25.22 9.61 -11.69
N ASN A 189 -26.00 10.00 -10.67
CA ASN A 189 -27.23 10.75 -10.86
C ASN A 189 -26.96 12.10 -11.53
N ARG A 190 -25.88 12.80 -11.15
CA ARG A 190 -25.48 14.06 -11.80
C ARG A 190 -25.06 13.90 -13.25
N LEU A 191 -24.39 12.80 -13.60
CA LEU A 191 -24.01 12.53 -14.99
C LEU A 191 -25.22 12.21 -15.87
N LEU A 192 -26.28 11.61 -15.31
CA LEU A 192 -27.53 11.32 -16.03
C LEU A 192 -28.40 12.57 -16.27
N GLU A 193 -28.09 13.70 -15.62
CA GLU A 193 -28.75 15.00 -15.84
C GLU A 193 -28.16 15.78 -17.03
N ILE A 194 -27.04 15.32 -17.61
CA ILE A 194 -26.31 15.93 -18.73
C ILE A 194 -26.72 15.27 -20.05
#